data_AF-A0A1B6LIJ8-F1
#
_entry.id   AF-A0A1B6LIJ8-F1
#
_cell.length_a   1.000
_cell.length_b   1.000
_cell.length_c   1.000
_cell.angle_alpha   90.00
_cell.angle_beta   90.00
_cell.angle_gamma   90.00
#
_symmetry.space_group_name_H-M   'P 1'
#
loop_
_entity.id
_entity.type
_entity.pdbx_description
1 polymer ?
#
loop_
_entity_poly.entity_id
_entity_poly.type
_entity_poly.pdbx_seq_one_letter_code
_entity_poly.pdbx_strand_id
1 'polypeptide(L)'
;RQHMGNEMAHYACDCWDAECFTSYGWIECVGCADRSAYDLSQHYKATGIKLVAEKVLAEPRKVNFTEAVTNKGVIGKQFKKDAKAIHEAVAALDTDALTALKKDLESTGAYQLKVNGNEFKLTPDMVSVATGERVEHVEEIIPNVIEPSFGIGRIMYS
;
A
#
# COMPACT_ATOMS: atom_id res chain seq x y z
N ARG A 1 -11.31 -6.97 -28.30
CA ARG A 1 -12.12 -5.79 -27.97
C ARG A 1 -11.62 -5.19 -26.65
N GLN A 2 -11.37 -3.89 -26.59
CA GLN A 2 -11.01 -3.23 -25.32
C GLN A 2 -12.25 -2.99 -24.46
N HIS A 3 -12.12 -3.16 -23.14
CA HIS A 3 -13.18 -2.82 -22.19
C HIS A 3 -13.36 -1.31 -22.05
N MET A 4 -14.60 -0.85 -21.92
CA MET A 4 -14.90 0.54 -21.55
C MET A 4 -14.89 0.71 -20.02
N GLY A 5 -14.84 1.95 -19.53
CA GLY A 5 -14.76 2.21 -18.08
C GLY A 5 -15.93 1.67 -17.25
N ASN A 6 -17.10 1.46 -17.85
CA ASN A 6 -18.28 0.85 -17.21
C ASN A 6 -18.27 -0.70 -17.26
N GLU A 7 -17.35 -1.30 -18.00
CA GLU A 7 -17.16 -2.75 -18.14
C GLU A 7 -15.93 -3.25 -17.38
N MET A 8 -15.04 -2.33 -17.01
CA MET A 8 -13.77 -2.62 -16.33
C MET A 8 -14.02 -3.37 -15.01
N ALA A 9 -13.31 -4.48 -14.83
CA ALA A 9 -13.33 -5.19 -13.57
C ALA A 9 -12.75 -4.31 -12.45
N HIS A 10 -13.29 -4.43 -11.24
CA HIS A 10 -12.87 -3.63 -10.08
C HIS A 10 -11.39 -3.79 -9.68
N TYR A 11 -10.74 -4.84 -10.16
CA TYR A 11 -9.33 -5.17 -9.92
C TYR A 11 -8.42 -4.81 -11.09
N ALA A 12 -8.95 -4.33 -12.22
CA ALA A 12 -8.22 -4.06 -13.44
C ALA A 12 -8.13 -2.56 -13.73
N CYS A 13 -7.02 -2.12 -14.33
CA CYS A 13 -6.85 -0.77 -14.85
C CYS A 13 -7.00 -0.68 -16.37
N ASP A 14 -6.78 -1.78 -17.10
CA ASP A 14 -7.14 -1.94 -18.51
C ASP A 14 -7.47 -3.40 -18.81
N CYS A 15 -8.25 -3.68 -19.85
CA CYS A 15 -8.60 -5.03 -20.24
C CYS A 15 -8.91 -5.15 -21.74
N TRP A 16 -8.39 -6.21 -22.36
CA TRP A 16 -8.59 -6.55 -23.76
C TRP A 16 -9.04 -8.00 -23.91
N ASP A 17 -10.15 -8.19 -24.60
CA ASP A 17 -10.70 -9.50 -24.90
C ASP A 17 -10.29 -9.97 -26.30
N ALA A 18 -9.87 -11.22 -26.42
CA ALA A 18 -9.88 -11.95 -27.68
C ALA A 18 -11.27 -12.54 -27.90
N GLU A 19 -11.95 -12.08 -28.94
CA GLU A 19 -13.30 -12.51 -29.28
C GLU A 19 -13.29 -13.32 -30.58
N CYS A 20 -14.10 -14.37 -30.62
CA CYS A 20 -14.31 -15.21 -31.80
C CYS A 20 -15.73 -15.02 -32.34
N PHE A 21 -15.86 -14.91 -33.66
CA PHE A 21 -17.16 -14.81 -34.31
C PHE A 21 -17.71 -16.21 -34.62
N THR A 22 -18.83 -16.55 -33.99
CA THR A 22 -19.48 -17.87 -34.09
C THR A 22 -20.92 -17.74 -34.59
N SER A 23 -21.65 -18.87 -34.68
CA SER A 23 -23.10 -18.83 -34.95
C SER A 23 -23.92 -18.10 -33.89
N TYR A 24 -23.36 -17.87 -32.69
CA TYR A 24 -23.96 -17.10 -31.61
C TYR A 24 -23.52 -15.62 -31.58
N GLY A 25 -22.77 -15.18 -32.61
CA GLY A 25 -22.17 -13.86 -32.66
C GLY A 25 -20.75 -13.83 -32.09
N TRP A 26 -20.27 -12.64 -31.74
CA TRP A 26 -18.98 -12.44 -31.10
C TRP A 26 -19.03 -12.90 -29.64
N ILE A 27 -18.14 -13.82 -29.28
CA ILE A 27 -18.01 -14.31 -27.91
C ILE A 27 -16.57 -14.14 -27.43
N GLU A 28 -16.40 -13.74 -26.18
CA GLU A 28 -15.10 -13.69 -25.52
C GLU A 28 -14.55 -15.10 -25.29
N CYS A 29 -13.35 -15.36 -25.82
CA CYS A 29 -12.63 -16.62 -25.63
C CYS A 29 -11.41 -16.49 -24.70
N VAL A 30 -10.77 -15.32 -24.69
CA VAL A 30 -9.68 -14.99 -23.76
C VAL A 30 -9.88 -13.56 -23.26
N GLY A 31 -9.95 -13.37 -21.95
CA GLY A 31 -9.87 -12.05 -21.33
C GLY A 31 -8.43 -11.75 -20.93
N CYS A 32 -7.89 -10.58 -21.27
CA CYS A 32 -6.55 -10.16 -20.89
C CYS A 32 -6.61 -8.89 -20.05
N ALA A 33 -6.47 -9.04 -18.73
CA ALA A 33 -6.58 -7.94 -17.77
C ALA A 33 -5.20 -7.44 -17.33
N ASP A 34 -4.99 -6.12 -17.35
CA ASP A 34 -3.94 -5.48 -16.56
C ASP A 34 -4.48 -5.22 -15.15
N ARG A 35 -4.04 -6.03 -14.20
CA ARG A 35 -4.42 -5.93 -12.78
C ARG A 35 -3.50 -5.02 -12.00
N SER A 36 -2.46 -4.49 -12.66
CA SER A 36 -1.35 -3.76 -12.05
C SER A 36 -0.93 -4.49 -10.76
N ALA A 37 -0.85 -3.78 -9.64
CA ALA A 37 -0.47 -4.30 -8.35
C ALA A 37 -1.68 -4.59 -7.43
N TYR A 38 -2.90 -4.70 -7.96
CA TYR A 38 -4.13 -4.76 -7.15
C TYR A 38 -4.09 -5.90 -6.12
N ASP A 39 -3.89 -7.14 -6.58
CA ASP A 39 -3.97 -8.32 -5.71
C ASP A 39 -2.89 -8.34 -4.64
N LEU A 40 -1.64 -8.08 -5.04
CA LEU A 40 -0.52 -8.04 -4.12
C LEU A 40 -0.71 -6.95 -3.06
N SER A 41 -1.23 -5.80 -3.46
CA SER A 41 -1.53 -4.69 -2.54
C SER A 41 -2.67 -5.04 -1.57
N GLN A 42 -3.75 -5.68 -2.05
CA GLN A 42 -4.86 -6.07 -1.18
C GLN A 42 -4.45 -7.19 -0.21
N HIS A 43 -3.69 -8.19 -0.66
CA HIS A 43 -3.15 -9.23 0.20
C HIS A 43 -2.16 -8.68 1.23
N TYR A 44 -1.30 -7.74 0.86
CA TYR A 44 -0.43 -7.06 1.80
C TYR A 44 -1.22 -6.30 2.87
N LYS A 45 -2.23 -5.51 2.46
CA LYS A 45 -3.10 -4.78 3.40
C LYS A 45 -3.82 -5.70 4.38
N ALA A 46 -4.27 -6.86 3.92
CA ALA A 46 -4.99 -7.82 4.75
C ALA A 46 -4.08 -8.60 5.71
N THR A 47 -2.86 -8.96 5.28
CA THR A 47 -1.99 -9.90 6.00
C THR A 47 -0.82 -9.22 6.72
N GLY A 48 -0.45 -8.01 6.31
CA GLY A 48 0.79 -7.34 6.72
C GLY A 48 2.06 -7.97 6.16
N ILE A 49 1.96 -8.99 5.28
CA ILE A 49 3.10 -9.66 4.66
C ILE A 49 3.42 -8.96 3.36
N LYS A 50 4.62 -8.37 3.25
CA LYS A 50 5.08 -7.71 2.03
C LYS A 50 5.20 -8.72 0.89
N LEU A 51 4.54 -8.43 -0.23
CA LEU A 51 4.61 -9.17 -1.49
C LEU A 51 5.28 -8.29 -2.55
N VAL A 52 6.60 -8.14 -2.45
CA VAL A 52 7.41 -7.26 -3.30
C VAL A 52 8.53 -8.04 -3.98
N ALA A 53 8.98 -7.55 -5.13
CA ALA A 53 10.23 -7.92 -5.74
C ALA A 53 11.31 -6.91 -5.36
N GLU A 54 12.55 -7.36 -5.20
CA GLU A 54 13.70 -6.48 -4.99
C GLU A 54 14.52 -6.39 -6.27
N LYS A 55 14.82 -5.18 -6.70
CA LYS A 55 15.72 -4.91 -7.83
C LYS A 55 16.97 -4.22 -7.32
N VAL A 56 18.13 -4.80 -7.64
CA VAL A 56 19.42 -4.19 -7.32
C VAL A 56 19.59 -2.90 -8.12
N LEU A 57 19.96 -1.83 -7.43
CA LEU A 57 20.25 -0.55 -8.06
C LEU A 57 21.60 -0.61 -8.76
N ALA A 58 21.72 0.06 -9.91
CA ALA A 58 22.99 0.15 -10.64
C ALA A 58 24.10 0.78 -9.78
N GLU A 59 23.73 1.79 -8.99
CA GLU A 59 24.57 2.42 -7.98
C GLU A 59 23.77 2.60 -6.69
N PRO A 60 24.39 2.40 -5.50
CA PRO A 60 23.71 2.63 -4.23
C PRO A 60 23.25 4.08 -4.10
N ARG A 61 22.01 4.29 -3.66
CA ARG A 61 21.45 5.63 -3.46
C ARG A 61 21.38 5.97 -1.97
N LYS A 62 21.69 7.22 -1.63
CA LYS A 62 21.48 7.76 -0.29
C LYS A 62 20.06 8.30 -0.18
N VAL A 63 19.29 7.79 0.77
CA VAL A 63 17.93 8.23 1.05
C VAL A 63 17.86 8.82 2.45
N ASN A 64 17.42 10.08 2.52
CA ASN A 64 17.08 10.71 3.77
C ASN A 64 15.71 10.19 4.22
N PHE A 65 15.63 9.69 5.45
CA PHE A 65 14.37 9.27 6.05
C PHE A 65 14.04 10.16 7.25
N THR A 66 12.74 10.40 7.41
CA THR A 66 12.14 11.02 8.58
C THR A 66 10.97 10.14 8.97
N GLU A 67 11.07 9.41 10.07
CA GLU A 67 10.04 8.46 10.49
C GLU A 67 9.76 8.61 11.99
N ALA A 68 8.49 8.47 12.39
CA ALA A 68 8.11 8.44 13.79
C ALA A 68 8.34 7.05 14.39
N VAL A 69 9.18 6.97 15.41
CA VAL A 69 9.45 5.76 16.17
C VAL A 69 8.57 5.74 17.41
N THR A 70 7.70 4.73 17.51
CA THR A 70 6.78 4.57 18.64
C THR A 70 7.24 3.52 19.65
N ASN A 71 7.15 3.83 20.93
CA ASN A 71 7.42 2.90 22.02
C ASN A 71 6.18 2.04 22.30
N LYS A 72 6.12 0.87 21.66
CA LYS A 72 5.02 -0.10 21.78
C LYS A 72 4.71 -0.49 23.23
N GLY A 73 5.72 -0.54 24.11
CA GLY A 73 5.54 -0.91 25.51
C GLY A 73 4.81 0.17 26.31
N VAL A 74 5.18 1.44 26.14
CA VAL A 74 4.56 2.57 26.86
C VAL A 74 3.17 2.85 26.33
N ILE A 75 3.01 2.92 25.00
CA ILE A 75 1.71 3.15 24.35
C ILE A 75 0.73 2.02 24.68
N GLY A 76 1.19 0.76 24.62
CA GLY A 76 0.37 -0.41 24.98
C GLY A 76 -0.12 -0.38 26.43
N LYS A 77 0.73 0.04 27.38
CA LYS A 77 0.35 0.16 28.80
C LYS A 77 -0.66 1.30 29.03
N GLN A 78 -0.45 2.45 28.38
CA GLN A 78 -1.26 3.64 28.58
C GLN A 78 -2.63 3.55 27.90
N PHE A 79 -2.67 3.14 26.62
CA PHE A 79 -3.85 3.24 25.77
C PHE A 79 -4.54 1.90 25.50
N LYS A 80 -3.93 0.76 25.89
CA LYS A 80 -4.52 -0.59 25.84
C LYS A 80 -5.15 -0.90 24.47
N LYS A 81 -6.50 -0.91 24.39
CA LYS A 81 -7.27 -1.23 23.18
C LYS A 81 -7.01 -0.25 22.02
N ASP A 82 -6.66 1.00 22.35
CA ASP A 82 -6.46 2.07 21.36
C ASP A 82 -5.01 2.13 20.87
N ALA A 83 -4.09 1.38 21.48
CA ALA A 83 -2.68 1.37 21.13
C ALA A 83 -2.42 1.01 19.67
N LYS A 84 -3.15 0.01 19.14
CA LYS A 84 -3.02 -0.40 17.73
C LYS A 84 -3.36 0.75 16.77
N ALA A 85 -4.49 1.42 17.00
CA ALA A 85 -4.93 2.54 16.17
C ALA A 85 -3.95 3.73 16.24
N ILE A 86 -3.36 3.99 17.41
CA ILE A 86 -2.33 5.01 17.58
C ILE A 86 -1.07 4.66 16.78
N HIS A 87 -0.58 3.40 16.85
CA HIS A 87 0.60 2.99 16.09
C HIS A 87 0.40 3.10 14.57
N GLU A 88 -0.76 2.68 14.07
CA GLU A 88 -1.11 2.77 12.66
C GLU A 88 -1.23 4.23 12.21
N ALA A 89 -1.85 5.08 13.02
CA ALA A 89 -1.99 6.51 12.71
C ALA A 89 -0.65 7.25 12.73
N VAL A 90 0.23 6.96 13.70
CA VAL A 90 1.57 7.57 13.76
C VAL A 90 2.44 7.12 12.59
N ALA A 91 2.35 5.84 12.19
CA ALA A 91 3.07 5.32 11.03
C ALA A 91 2.56 5.88 9.69
N ALA A 92 1.32 6.39 9.66
CA ALA A 92 0.68 6.96 8.48
C ALA A 92 0.83 8.50 8.38
N LEU A 93 1.56 9.14 9.31
CA LEU A 93 1.81 10.59 9.25
C LEU A 93 2.67 10.96 8.05
N ASP A 94 2.31 12.04 7.37
CA ASP A 94 3.10 12.61 6.28
C ASP A 94 4.27 13.47 6.79
N THR A 95 5.10 13.96 5.87
CA THR A 95 6.30 14.74 6.20
C THR A 95 5.98 16.02 6.99
N ASP A 96 4.88 16.68 6.66
CA ASP A 96 4.46 17.93 7.32
C ASP A 96 3.99 17.65 8.75
N ALA A 97 3.19 16.59 8.94
CA ALA A 97 2.73 16.15 10.24
C ALA A 97 3.86 15.60 11.12
N LEU A 98 4.86 14.92 10.55
CA LEU A 98 6.07 14.50 11.27
C LEU A 98 6.89 15.69 11.75
N THR A 99 6.99 16.73 10.93
CA THR A 99 7.68 17.98 11.31
C THR A 99 6.93 18.70 12.44
N ALA A 100 5.59 18.76 12.35
CA ALA A 100 4.75 19.29 13.43
C ALA A 100 4.88 18.47 14.72
N LEU A 101 4.85 17.14 14.61
CA LEU A 101 5.02 16.23 15.74
C LEU A 101 6.38 16.43 16.42
N LYS A 102 7.47 16.55 15.66
CA LYS A 102 8.79 16.87 16.22
C LYS A 102 8.78 18.20 16.97
N LYS A 103 8.24 19.26 16.35
CA LYS A 103 8.17 20.60 16.92
C LYS A 103 7.35 20.65 18.20
N ASP A 104 6.20 20.00 18.23
CA ASP A 104 5.30 19.98 19.39
C ASP A 104 5.93 19.20 20.55
N LEU A 105 6.57 18.06 20.28
CA LEU A 105 7.28 17.30 21.32
C LEU A 105 8.44 18.09 21.94
N GLU A 106 9.16 18.89 21.16
CA GLU A 106 10.27 19.72 21.64
C GLU A 106 9.80 20.99 22.38
N SER A 107 8.70 21.60 21.94
CA SER A 107 8.25 22.90 22.47
C SER A 107 7.22 22.79 23.59
N THR A 108 6.21 21.94 23.44
CA THR A 108 5.12 21.78 24.41
C THR A 108 5.24 20.50 25.24
N GLY A 109 6.11 19.57 24.83
CA GLY A 109 6.30 18.29 25.49
C GLY A 109 5.19 17.28 25.22
N ALA A 110 4.25 17.59 24.32
CA ALA A 110 3.19 16.67 23.93
C ALA A 110 2.59 16.98 22.56
N TYR A 111 2.23 15.93 21.82
CA TYR A 111 1.53 16.02 20.55
C TYR A 111 0.12 15.45 20.67
N GLN A 112 -0.88 16.17 20.14
CA GLN A 112 -2.29 15.74 20.16
C GLN A 112 -2.63 15.01 18.85
N LEU A 113 -2.66 13.68 18.90
CA LEU A 113 -3.01 12.85 17.75
C LEU A 113 -4.53 12.62 17.71
N LYS A 114 -5.16 12.92 16.57
CA LYS A 114 -6.58 12.65 16.32
C LYS A 114 -6.74 11.34 15.55
N VAL A 115 -7.35 10.33 16.17
CA VAL A 115 -7.63 9.04 15.52
C VAL A 115 -9.08 8.64 15.80
N ASN A 116 -9.85 8.32 14.76
CA ASN A 116 -11.24 7.86 14.87
C ASN A 116 -12.15 8.79 15.72
N GLY A 117 -11.93 10.11 15.63
CA GLY A 117 -12.69 11.11 16.40
C GLY A 117 -12.25 11.29 17.86
N ASN A 118 -11.27 10.50 18.34
CA ASN A 118 -10.68 10.63 19.66
C ASN A 118 -9.35 11.38 19.60
N GLU A 119 -9.05 12.16 20.65
CA GLU A 119 -7.76 12.85 20.81
C GLU A 119 -6.88 12.10 21.81
N PHE A 120 -5.66 11.76 21.39
CA PHE A 120 -4.66 11.08 22.21
C PHE A 120 -3.44 11.97 22.41
N LYS A 121 -3.05 12.13 23.68
CA LYS A 121 -1.86 12.90 24.05
C LYS A 121 -0.62 12.00 24.01
N LEU A 122 0.26 12.24 23.05
CA LEU A 122 1.54 11.54 22.92
C LEU A 122 2.66 12.37 23.55
N THR A 123 3.53 11.74 24.32
CA THR A 123 4.70 12.38 24.95
C THR A 123 6.02 11.87 24.34
N PRO A 124 7.17 12.53 24.59
CA PRO A 124 8.47 12.09 24.10
C PRO A 124 8.85 10.66 24.49
N ASP A 125 8.36 10.16 25.63
CA ASP A 125 8.57 8.76 26.05
C ASP A 125 7.79 7.75 25.20
N MET A 126 6.74 8.20 24.50
CA MET A 126 5.84 7.38 23.69
C MET A 126 6.24 7.41 22.22
N VAL A 127 6.67 8.56 21.70
CA VAL A 127 6.99 8.75 20.29
C VAL A 127 8.16 9.71 20.14
N SER A 128 9.05 9.40 19.19
CA SER A 128 10.17 10.25 18.81
C SER A 128 10.26 10.29 17.28
N VAL A 129 10.84 11.36 16.72
CA VAL A 129 11.08 11.47 15.27
C VAL A 129 12.54 11.18 15.01
N ALA A 130 12.80 10.11 14.27
CA ALA A 130 14.14 9.77 13.81
C ALA A 130 14.35 10.34 12.42
N THR A 131 15.41 11.13 12.27
CA THR A 131 15.90 11.63 10.98
C THR A 131 17.30 11.10 10.72
N GLY A 132 17.55 10.57 9.54
CA GLY A 132 18.87 10.07 9.18
C GLY A 132 19.03 9.83 7.69
N GLU A 133 20.22 9.37 7.32
CA GLU A 133 20.54 8.95 5.97
C GLU A 133 20.76 7.43 6.00
N ARG A 134 20.16 6.71 5.06
CA ARG A 134 20.45 5.29 4.83
C ARG A 134 20.86 5.08 3.38
N VAL A 135 21.76 4.13 3.16
CA VAL A 135 22.16 3.72 1.82
C VAL A 135 21.28 2.56 1.40
N GLU A 136 20.54 2.73 0.31
CA GLU A 136 19.73 1.68 -0.30
C GLU A 136 20.51 1.08 -1.48
N HIS A 137 20.69 -0.24 -1.45
CA HIS A 137 21.31 -1.01 -2.53
C HIS A 137 20.27 -1.65 -3.46
N VAL A 138 19.02 -1.75 -2.99
CA VAL A 138 17.90 -2.35 -3.71
C VAL A 138 16.71 -1.42 -3.66
N GLU A 139 15.89 -1.44 -4.70
CA GLU A 139 14.55 -0.87 -4.71
C GLU A 139 13.49 -1.99 -4.59
N GLU A 140 12.53 -1.82 -3.67
CA GLU A 140 11.34 -2.66 -3.59
C GLU A 140 10.33 -2.22 -4.65
N ILE A 141 9.79 -3.17 -5.40
CA ILE A 141 8.79 -2.95 -6.45
C ILE A 141 7.61 -3.88 -6.19
N ILE A 142 6.38 -3.35 -6.22
CA ILE A 142 5.17 -4.18 -6.28
C ILE A 142 4.92 -4.48 -7.77
N PRO A 143 5.09 -5.73 -8.24
CA PRO A 143 5.04 -6.01 -9.66
C PRO A 143 3.62 -5.85 -10.21
N ASN A 144 3.53 -5.30 -11.42
CA ASN A 144 2.30 -5.29 -12.19
C ASN A 144 2.02 -6.70 -12.76
N VAL A 145 0.75 -7.09 -12.77
CA VAL A 145 0.29 -8.40 -13.24
C VAL A 145 -0.59 -8.24 -14.47
N ILE A 146 -0.18 -8.86 -15.57
CA ILE A 146 -1.02 -9.07 -16.75
C ILE A 146 -1.58 -10.49 -16.67
N GLU A 147 -2.91 -10.61 -16.64
CA GLU A 147 -3.62 -11.88 -16.52
C GLU A 147 -4.34 -12.23 -17.82
N PRO A 148 -3.81 -13.17 -18.62
CA PRO A 148 -4.56 -13.83 -19.67
C PRO A 148 -5.40 -14.99 -19.10
N SER A 149 -6.71 -14.89 -19.21
CA SER A 149 -7.69 -15.87 -18.74
C SER A 149 -8.34 -16.59 -19.91
N PHE A 150 -8.10 -17.91 -20.02
CA PHE A 150 -8.50 -18.70 -21.19
C PHE A 150 -9.78 -19.49 -20.92
N GLY A 151 -10.86 -19.15 -21.63
CA GLY A 151 -12.10 -19.91 -21.63
C GLY A 151 -12.00 -21.14 -22.53
N ILE A 152 -11.26 -22.18 -22.11
CA ILE A 152 -10.95 -23.37 -22.94
C ILE A 152 -12.20 -23.98 -23.61
N GLY A 153 -13.33 -24.05 -22.90
CA GLY A 153 -14.59 -24.54 -23.47
C GLY A 153 -15.11 -23.70 -24.64
N ARG A 154 -15.01 -22.37 -24.55
CA ARG A 154 -15.39 -21.44 -25.63
C ARG A 154 -14.40 -21.50 -26.78
N ILE A 155 -13.10 -21.61 -26.48
CA ILE A 155 -12.04 -21.77 -27.47
C ILE A 155 -12.24 -23.06 -28.29
N MET A 156 -12.56 -24.19 -27.66
CA MET A 156 -12.82 -25.44 -28.39
C MET A 156 -14.11 -25.44 -29.20
N TYR A 157 -15.09 -24.63 -28.78
CA TYR A 157 -16.39 -24.53 -29.44
C TYR A 157 -16.36 -23.62 -30.67
N SER A 158 -15.50 -22.59 -30.65
CA SER A 158 -15.39 -21.55 -31.68
C SER A 158 -14.64 -22.03 -32.91
#